data_AF-A0A357JJB3-F1
#
_entry.id   AF-A0A357JJB3-F1
#
_cell.length_a   1.000
_cell.length_b   1.000
_cell.length_c   1.000
_cell.angle_alpha   90.00
_cell.angle_beta   90.00
_cell.angle_gamma   90.00
#
_symmetry.space_group_name_H-M   'P 1'
#
loop_
_entity.id
_entity.type
_entity.pdbx_description
1 polymer ?
#
loop_
_entity_poly.entity_id
_entity_poly.type
_entity_poly.pdbx_seq_one_letter_code
_entity_poly.pdbx_strand_id
1 'polypeptide(L)' 'MKVTVVGAGAVGASCAEYIAIKDFASEVVILDIKEGFAEGKAMDLMQTASLNGFDTKITGIT' A
#
# COMPACT_ATOMS: atom_id res chain seq x y z
N MET A 1 -13.02 -4.38 3.49
CA MET A 1 -13.16 -2.90 3.41
C MET A 1 -12.02 -2.35 2.56
N LYS A 2 -12.26 -1.34 1.72
CA LYS A 2 -11.25 -0.75 0.83
C LYS A 2 -10.82 0.63 1.36
N VAL A 3 -9.51 0.89 1.38
CA VAL A 3 -8.92 2.18 1.79
C VAL A 3 -8.10 2.76 0.64
N THR A 4 -8.11 4.08 0.48
CA THR A 4 -7.27 4.77 -0.50
C THR A 4 -6.38 5.78 0.20
N VAL A 5 -5.08 5.71 -0.08
CA VAL A 5 -4.06 6.66 0.36
C VAL A 5 -3.67 7.52 -0.83
N VAL A 6 -3.89 8.83 -0.73
CA VAL A 6 -3.53 9.79 -1.78
C VAL A 6 -2.15 10.37 -1.46
N GLY A 7 -1.16 10.02 -2.28
CA GLY A 7 0.26 10.31 -2.14
C GLY A 7 1.07 9.07 -1.76
N ALA A 8 2.09 8.73 -2.56
CA ALA A 8 3.05 7.64 -2.35
C ALA A 8 4.38 8.11 -1.73
N GLY A 9 4.43 9.34 -1.21
CA GLY A 9 5.56 9.84 -0.42
C GLY A 9 5.78 9.05 0.87
N ALA A 10 6.81 9.38 1.64
CA ALA A 10 7.21 8.60 2.82
C ALA A 10 6.03 8.33 3.80
N VAL A 11 5.24 9.36 4.10
CA VAL A 11 4.08 9.22 5.01
C VAL A 11 2.98 8.33 4.41
N GLY A 12 2.69 8.48 3.12
CA GLY A 12 1.65 7.69 2.46
C GLY A 12 2.02 6.22 2.33
N ALA A 13 3.27 5.92 2.00
CA ALA A 13 3.79 4.56 1.98
C ALA A 13 3.72 3.90 3.37
N SER A 14 4.18 4.59 4.43
CA SER A 14 4.04 4.07 5.80
C SER A 14 2.60 3.93 6.24
N CYS A 15 1.71 4.84 5.84
CA CYS A 15 0.28 4.72 6.12
C CYS A 15 -0.31 3.44 5.50
N ALA A 16 0.00 3.17 4.23
CA ALA A 16 -0.43 1.95 3.54
C ALA A 16 0.12 0.68 4.23
N GLU A 17 1.39 0.69 4.62
CA GLU A 17 2.04 -0.40 5.35
C GLU A 17 1.35 -0.70 6.68
N TYR A 18 1.11 0.31 7.52
CA TYR A 18 0.46 0.11 8.82
C TYR A 18 -1.01 -0.32 8.67
N ILE A 19 -1.72 0.14 7.65
CA ILE A 19 -3.07 -0.36 7.36
C ILE A 19 -3.01 -1.85 7.00
N ALA A 20 -2.05 -2.25 6.16
CA ALA A 20 -1.87 -3.64 5.74
C ALA A 20 -1.48 -4.55 6.91
N ILE A 21 -0.48 -4.18 7.72
CA ILE A 21 -0.04 -4.96 8.89
C ILE A 21 -1.16 -5.11 9.93
N LYS A 22 -2.08 -4.16 10.04
CA LYS A 22 -3.24 -4.26 10.93
C LYS A 22 -4.35 -5.18 10.38
N ASP A 23 -4.27 -5.54 9.11
CA ASP A 23 -5.07 -6.55 8.41
C ASP A 23 -6.59 -6.46 8.58
N PHE A 24 -7.10 -5.25 8.79
CA PHE A 24 -8.53 -4.98 8.91
C PHE A 24 -9.16 -4.49 7.59
N ALA A 25 -8.31 -4.09 6.63
CA ALA A 25 -8.72 -3.74 5.28
C ALA A 25 -8.51 -4.94 4.35
N SER A 26 -9.42 -5.13 3.39
CA SER A 26 -9.20 -6.14 2.35
C SER A 26 -8.33 -5.63 1.22
N GLU A 27 -8.26 -4.30 1.05
CA GLU A 27 -7.50 -3.66 -0.02
C GLU A 27 -7.07 -2.23 0.36
N VAL A 28 -5.85 -1.86 0.00
CA VAL A 28 -5.28 -0.51 0.06
C VAL A 28 -4.84 -0.08 -1.33
N VAL A 29 -5.32 1.09 -1.78
CA VAL A 29 -4.88 1.70 -3.04
C VAL A 29 -3.99 2.90 -2.73
N ILE A 30 -2.79 2.95 -3.31
CA ILE A 30 -1.90 4.11 -3.27
C ILE A 30 -2.05 4.84 -4.60
N LEU A 31 -2.49 6.10 -4.57
CA LEU A 31 -2.61 6.97 -5.74
C LEU A 31 -1.52 8.04 -5.70
N ASP A 32 -0.73 8.20 -6.76
CA ASP A 32 0.24 9.30 -6.85
C ASP A 32 0.41 9.80 -8.29
N ILE A 33 0.58 11.10 -8.49
CA ILE A 33 0.74 11.70 -9.83
C ILE A 33 2.05 11.30 -10.52
N LYS A 34 3.03 10.80 -9.77
CA LYS A 34 4.34 10.43 -10.31
C LYS A 34 4.30 9.00 -10.85
N GLU A 35 4.40 8.89 -12.16
CA GLU A 35 4.35 7.62 -12.89
C GLU A 35 5.27 6.54 -12.29
N GLY A 36 4.69 5.37 -12.01
CA GLY A 36 5.40 4.20 -11.50
C GLY A 36 5.80 4.29 -10.02
N PHE A 37 5.57 5.44 -9.36
CA PHE A 37 6.02 5.64 -7.98
C PHE A 37 5.13 4.91 -6.97
N ALA A 38 3.81 5.02 -7.12
CA ALA A 38 2.86 4.31 -6.26
C ALA A 38 2.91 2.80 -6.51
N GLU A 39 3.05 2.38 -7.77
CA GLU A 39 3.14 0.99 -8.22
C GLU A 39 4.38 0.31 -7.64
N GLY A 40 5.53 0.98 -7.71
CA GLY A 40 6.78 0.49 -7.12
C GLY A 40 6.67 0.32 -5.61
N LYS A 41 6.06 1.29 -4.92
CA LYS A 41 5.82 1.20 -3.47
C LYS A 41 4.85 0.09 -3.09
N ALA A 42 3.75 -0.06 -3.83
CA ALA A 42 2.80 -1.14 -3.58
C ALA A 42 3.43 -2.52 -3.79
N MET A 43 4.27 -2.68 -4.82
CA MET A 43 5.00 -3.93 -5.06
C MET A 43 5.96 -4.27 -3.93
N ASP A 44 6.77 -3.29 -3.50
CA ASP A 44 7.71 -3.43 -2.37
C ASP A 44 6.98 -3.86 -1.08
N LEU A 45 5.90 -3.14 -0.73
CA LEU A 45 5.11 -3.47 0.45
C LEU A 45 4.48 -4.87 0.36
N MET A 46 3.93 -5.26 -0.80
CA MET A 46 3.37 -6.60 -1.00
C MET A 46 4.40 -7.71 -0.87
N GLN A 47 5.67 -7.47 -1.22
CA GLN A 47 6.74 -8.46 -1.02
C GLN A 47 7.04 -8.72 0.46
N THR A 48 6.65 -7.82 1.36
CA THR A 48 6.76 -8.01 2.80
C THR A 48 5.59 -8.80 3.41
N ALA A 49 4.50 -9.04 2.65
CA ALA A 49 3.25 -9.61 3.17
C ALA A 49 3.46 -10.94 3.91
N SER A 50 4.19 -11.87 3.32
CA SER A 50 4.47 -13.17 3.96
C SER A 50 5.30 -13.07 5.23
N LEU A 51 6.18 -12.07 5.31
CA LEU A 51 7.03 -11.84 6.49
C LEU A 51 6.23 -11.19 7.61
N ASN A 52 5.42 -10.19 7.26
CA ASN A 52 4.64 -9.38 8.21
C ASN A 52 3.28 -10.00 8.57
N GLY A 53 2.84 -11.03 7.84
CA GLY A 53 1.66 -11.83 8.16
C GLY A 53 0.34 -11.12 7.90
N PHE A 54 0.22 -10.42 6.77
CA PHE A 54 -1.03 -9.78 6.35
C PHE A 54 -1.54 -10.31 5.01
N ASP A 55 -2.86 -10.30 4.83
CA ASP A 55 -3.55 -10.67 3.58
C ASP A 55 -4.10 -9.45 2.82
N THR A 56 -4.09 -8.27 3.46
CA THR A 56 -4.46 -6.99 2.84
C THR A 56 -3.75 -6.77 1.51
N LYS A 57 -4.50 -6.65 0.42
CA LYS A 57 -3.93 -6.39 -0.91
C LYS A 57 -3.57 -4.91 -1.08
N ILE A 58 -2.33 -4.61 -1.45
CA ILE A 58 -1.87 -3.26 -1.75
C ILE A 58 -1.68 -3.11 -3.26
N THR A 59 -2.26 -2.08 -3.85
CA THR A 59 -2.09 -1.74 -5.28
C THR A 59 -1.71 -0.28 -5.46
N GLY A 60 -0.80 0.01 -6.38
CA GLY A 60 -0.44 1.37 -6.77
C GLY A 60 -1.09 1.75 -8.10
N ILE A 61 -1.43 3.02 -8.26
CA ILE A 61 -1.91 3.60 -9.51
C ILE A 61 -1.40 5.04 -9.64
N THR A 62 -1.07 5.42 -10.87
CA THR A 62 -0.78 6.79 -11.29
C THR A 62 -2.06 7.51 -11.72
#